data_AF-A0A6A3PXK2-F1
#
_entry.id   AF-A0A6A3PXK2-F1
#
_cell.length_a   1.000
_cell.length_b   1.000
_cell.length_c   1.000
_cell.angle_alpha   90.00
_cell.angle_beta   90.00
_cell.angle_gamma   90.00
#
_symmetry.space_group_name_H-M   'P 1'
#
loop_
_entity.id
_entity.type
_entity.pdbx_description
1 polymer ?
#
loop_
_entity_poly.entity_id
_entity_poly.type
_entity_poly.pdbx_seq_one_letter_code
_entity_poly.pdbx_strand_id
1 'polypeptide(L)'
;MLAEQDGIIRIAQGLRLPECIITDARDRVSCYEALAMLLKRLAFPCRLSSLRKSFGRSEGVCCRVTLCVASLIMDRWNDLLFFSDSTFDFLKSLRLLDLRLHQRGIAPQALAISVTF
;
A
#
# COMPACT_ATOMS: atom_id res chain seq x y z
N MET A 1 19.79 1.85 -4.62
CA MET A 1 18.60 2.62 -5.05
C MET A 1 17.66 1.84 -5.98
N LEU A 2 18.06 0.68 -6.56
CA LEU A 2 17.18 -0.14 -7.43
C LEU A 2 16.35 -1.21 -6.68
N ALA A 3 16.78 -1.64 -5.49
CA ALA A 3 16.10 -2.73 -4.75
C ALA A 3 14.75 -2.34 -4.12
N GLU A 4 14.53 -1.06 -3.77
CA GLU A 4 13.25 -0.61 -3.17
C GLU A 4 12.11 -0.56 -4.19
N GLN A 5 12.43 -0.28 -5.46
CA GLN A 5 11.44 -0.19 -6.54
C GLN A 5 10.88 -1.58 -6.89
N ASP A 6 11.70 -2.62 -6.81
CA ASP A 6 11.25 -4.00 -7.03
C ASP A 6 10.23 -4.46 -5.97
N GLY A 7 10.39 -4.03 -4.72
CA GLY A 7 9.45 -4.35 -3.65
C GLY A 7 8.06 -3.79 -3.91
N ILE A 8 7.97 -2.51 -4.28
CA ILE A 8 6.68 -1.87 -4.49
C ILE A 8 5.94 -2.40 -5.72
N ILE A 9 6.69 -2.75 -6.78
CA ILE A 9 6.12 -3.37 -7.98
C ILE A 9 5.51 -4.73 -7.64
N ARG A 10 6.24 -5.56 -6.90
CA ARG A 10 5.77 -6.90 -6.50
C ARG A 10 4.52 -6.82 -5.62
N ILE A 11 4.49 -5.87 -4.68
CA ILE A 11 3.30 -5.66 -3.82
C ILE A 11 2.12 -5.16 -4.66
N ALA A 12 2.33 -4.20 -5.57
CA ALA A 12 1.27 -3.69 -6.45
C ALA A 12 0.68 -4.81 -7.33
N GLN A 13 1.53 -5.68 -7.89
CA GLN A 13 1.13 -6.84 -8.66
C GLN A 13 0.38 -7.88 -7.80
N GLY A 14 0.88 -8.18 -6.61
CA GLY A 14 0.24 -9.11 -5.67
C GLY A 14 -1.15 -8.65 -5.22
N LEU A 15 -1.31 -7.35 -4.98
CA LEU A 15 -2.60 -6.71 -4.67
C LEU A 15 -3.48 -6.50 -5.92
N ARG A 16 -2.91 -6.72 -7.12
CA ARG A 16 -3.52 -6.53 -8.45
C ARG A 16 -4.00 -5.09 -8.70
N LEU A 17 -3.34 -4.08 -8.12
CA LEU A 17 -3.79 -2.69 -8.23
C LEU A 17 -3.83 -2.23 -9.70
N PRO A 18 -4.81 -1.38 -10.10
CA PRO A 18 -4.83 -0.82 -11.45
C PRO A 18 -3.63 0.12 -11.62
N GLU A 19 -3.05 0.19 -12.83
CA GLU A 19 -1.82 0.97 -13.11
C GLU A 19 -1.93 2.45 -12.72
N CYS A 20 -3.14 3.01 -12.79
CA CYS A 20 -3.44 4.35 -12.36
C CYS A 20 -4.61 4.34 -11.37
N ILE A 21 -4.41 5.00 -10.24
CA ILE A 21 -5.45 5.28 -9.25
C ILE A 21 -6.12 6.59 -9.65
N ILE A 22 -7.43 6.53 -9.82
CA ILE A 22 -8.26 7.68 -10.12
C ILE A 22 -9.23 7.86 -8.95
N THR A 23 -9.13 9.00 -8.27
CA THR A 23 -10.04 9.33 -7.15
C THR A 23 -11.37 9.89 -7.69
N ASP A 24 -12.40 9.97 -6.83
CA ASP A 24 -13.68 10.61 -7.18
C ASP A 24 -13.53 12.09 -7.56
N ALA A 25 -12.52 12.75 -6.99
CA ALA A 25 -12.12 14.11 -7.34
C ALA A 25 -11.31 14.19 -8.64
N ARG A 26 -11.19 13.07 -9.38
CA ARG A 26 -10.42 12.91 -10.63
C ARG A 26 -8.93 13.15 -10.50
N ASP A 27 -8.37 13.04 -9.29
CA ASP A 27 -6.92 13.03 -9.12
C ASP A 27 -6.37 11.74 -9.74
N ARG A 28 -5.35 11.86 -10.60
CA ARG A 28 -4.71 10.72 -11.26
C ARG A 28 -3.32 10.52 -10.70
N VAL A 29 -3.07 9.35 -10.14
CA VAL A 29 -1.79 8.99 -9.52
C VAL A 29 -1.36 7.61 -10.00
N SER A 30 -0.05 7.38 -10.16
CA SER A 30 0.45 6.04 -10.49
C SER A 30 0.17 5.07 -9.34
N CYS A 31 -0.03 3.79 -9.68
CA CYS A 31 -0.27 2.76 -8.66
C CYS A 31 0.85 2.69 -7.63
N TYR A 32 2.10 2.82 -8.07
CA TYR A 32 3.28 2.75 -7.22
C TYR A 32 3.35 3.93 -6.25
N GLU A 33 3.07 5.15 -6.72
CA GLU A 33 3.12 6.31 -5.85
C GLU A 33 1.97 6.29 -4.82
N ALA A 34 0.78 5.89 -5.25
CA ALA A 34 -0.37 5.79 -4.36
C ALA A 34 -0.18 4.68 -3.31
N LEU A 35 0.41 3.54 -3.72
CA LEU A 35 0.80 2.47 -2.80
C LEU A 35 1.90 2.93 -1.84
N ALA A 36 2.89 3.69 -2.30
CA ALA A 36 3.95 4.22 -1.45
C ALA A 36 3.40 5.19 -0.39
N MET A 37 2.45 6.05 -0.77
CA MET A 37 1.75 6.94 0.17
C MET A 37 1.05 6.15 1.27
N LEU A 38 0.33 5.09 0.88
CA LEU A 38 -0.36 4.22 1.83
C LEU A 38 0.63 3.48 2.74
N LEU A 39 1.63 2.81 2.18
CA LEU A 39 2.65 2.08 2.94
C LEU A 39 3.37 2.99 3.93
N LYS A 40 3.71 4.22 3.53
CA LYS A 40 4.35 5.20 4.43
C LYS A 40 3.50 5.55 5.64
N ARG A 41 2.17 5.65 5.49
CA ARG A 41 1.24 5.91 6.61
C ARG A 41 1.06 4.71 7.53
N LEU A 42 1.23 3.50 6.99
CA LEU A 42 1.08 2.25 7.74
C LEU A 42 2.35 1.87 8.48
N ALA A 43 3.51 2.18 7.90
CA ALA A 43 4.81 1.99 8.55
C ALA A 43 4.94 2.85 9.81
N PHE A 44 4.48 4.11 9.74
CA PHE A 44 4.46 5.01 10.88
C PHE A 44 3.31 6.02 10.75
N PRO A 45 2.58 6.33 11.84
CA PRO A 45 1.56 7.38 11.82
C PRO A 45 2.19 8.72 11.40
N CYS A 46 1.94 9.15 10.17
CA CYS A 46 2.50 10.38 9.64
C CYS A 46 1.41 11.39 9.27
N ARG A 47 1.71 12.68 9.47
CA ARG A 47 0.82 13.79 9.10
C ARG A 47 0.74 13.92 7.58
N LEU A 48 -0.39 14.42 7.08
CA LEU A 48 -0.56 14.73 5.65
C LEU A 48 0.51 15.71 5.13
N SER A 49 0.98 16.63 5.99
CA SER A 49 2.08 17.54 5.67
C SER A 49 3.40 16.83 5.39
N SER A 50 3.66 15.68 6.03
CA SER A 50 4.84 14.84 5.76
C SER A 50 4.72 14.12 4.42
N LEU A 51 3.51 13.66 4.06
CA LEU A 51 3.24 13.09 2.73
C LEU A 51 3.40 14.15 1.64
N ARG A 52 2.82 15.34 1.83
CA ARG A 52 3.02 16.47 0.91
C ARG A 52 4.50 16.73 0.66
N LYS A 53 5.31 16.79 1.72
CA LYS A 53 6.77 16.99 1.59
C LYS A 53 7.46 15.87 0.82
N SER A 54 6.99 14.63 0.94
CA SER A 54 7.62 13.46 0.33
C SER A 54 7.20 13.24 -1.13
N PHE A 55 5.96 13.57 -1.47
CA PHE A 55 5.33 13.26 -2.75
C PHE A 55 4.96 14.49 -3.58
N GLY A 56 5.17 15.70 -3.06
CA GLY A 56 4.93 16.95 -3.78
C GLY A 56 3.45 17.28 -4.05
N ARG A 57 2.50 16.49 -3.52
CA ARG A 57 1.06 16.67 -3.73
C ARG A 57 0.39 17.39 -2.58
N SER A 58 -0.70 18.11 -2.85
CA SER A 58 -1.46 18.78 -1.80
C SER A 58 -1.99 17.80 -0.77
N GLU A 59 -2.15 18.25 0.48
CA GLU A 59 -2.59 17.38 1.59
C GLU A 59 -3.96 16.74 1.31
N GLY A 60 -4.85 17.47 0.65
CA GLY A 60 -6.15 16.95 0.20
C GLY A 60 -6.02 15.82 -0.82
N VAL A 61 -5.12 15.95 -1.80
CA VAL A 61 -4.85 14.88 -2.79
C VAL A 61 -4.23 13.67 -2.09
N CYS A 62 -3.23 13.86 -1.22
CA CYS A 62 -2.62 12.77 -0.47
C CYS A 62 -3.66 12.00 0.36
N CYS A 63 -4.58 12.71 1.02
CA CYS A 63 -5.64 12.09 1.81
C CYS A 63 -6.56 11.24 0.93
N ARG A 64 -7.11 11.80 -0.15
CA ARG A 64 -8.03 11.11 -1.07
C ARG A 64 -7.38 9.91 -1.74
N VAL A 65 -6.16 10.06 -2.22
CA VAL A 65 -5.42 8.97 -2.89
C VAL A 65 -5.15 7.83 -1.92
N THR A 66 -4.67 8.13 -0.71
CA THR A 66 -4.44 7.11 0.32
C THR A 66 -5.74 6.36 0.64
N LEU A 67 -6.83 7.09 0.87
CA LEU A 67 -8.12 6.50 1.21
C LEU A 67 -8.67 5.64 0.06
N CYS A 68 -8.56 6.12 -1.17
CA CYS A 68 -8.98 5.40 -2.37
C CYS A 68 -8.24 4.07 -2.52
N VAL A 69 -6.90 4.06 -2.38
CA VAL A 69 -6.13 2.81 -2.46
C VAL A 69 -6.44 1.87 -1.31
N ALA A 70 -6.59 2.39 -0.09
CA ALA A 70 -6.98 1.58 1.07
C ALA A 70 -8.34 0.90 0.84
N SER A 71 -9.33 1.67 0.34
CA SER A 71 -10.66 1.16 -0.01
C SER A 71 -10.60 0.09 -1.10
N LEU A 72 -9.83 0.32 -2.17
CA LEU A 72 -9.65 -0.67 -3.26
C LEU A 72 -9.02 -1.98 -2.78
N ILE A 73 -8.05 -1.90 -1.87
CA ILE A 73 -7.44 -3.09 -1.27
C ILE A 73 -8.45 -3.79 -0.37
N MET A 74 -9.18 -3.04 0.45
CA MET A 74 -10.20 -3.58 1.34
C MET A 74 -11.33 -4.27 0.60
N ASP A 75 -11.94 -3.62 -0.39
CA ASP A 75 -13.02 -4.18 -1.18
C ASP A 75 -12.63 -5.51 -1.85
N ARG A 76 -11.39 -5.59 -2.34
CA ARG A 76 -10.88 -6.78 -3.01
C ARG A 76 -10.43 -7.90 -2.09
N TRP A 77 -9.89 -7.54 -0.93
CA TRP A 77 -9.23 -8.48 -0.02
C TRP A 77 -9.91 -8.54 1.33
N ASN A 78 -11.17 -8.11 1.45
CA ASN A 78 -11.92 -8.01 2.72
C ASN A 78 -11.93 -9.33 3.50
N ASP A 79 -11.93 -10.46 2.78
CA ASP A 79 -11.89 -11.81 3.37
C ASP A 79 -10.52 -12.18 3.97
N LEU A 80 -9.48 -11.41 3.68
CA LEU A 80 -8.07 -11.70 3.97
C LEU A 80 -7.36 -10.57 4.74
N LEU A 81 -7.76 -9.33 4.53
CA LEU A 81 -7.19 -8.12 5.12
C LEU A 81 -8.29 -7.40 5.88
N PHE A 82 -8.19 -7.38 7.21
CA PHE A 82 -9.06 -6.56 8.05
C PHE A 82 -8.32 -5.28 8.43
N PHE A 83 -8.83 -4.13 7.99
CA PHE A 83 -8.37 -2.84 8.47
C PHE A 83 -9.30 -2.44 9.62
N SER A 84 -8.85 -2.62 10.87
CA SER A 84 -9.53 -2.01 12.01
C SER A 84 -9.23 -0.50 12.02
N ASP A 85 -10.08 0.30 12.67
CA ASP A 85 -9.90 1.76 12.82
C ASP A 85 -8.55 2.14 13.44
N SER A 86 -7.84 1.17 14.01
CA SER A 86 -6.45 1.29 14.43
C SER A 86 -5.53 0.78 13.30
N THR A 87 -4.77 1.69 12.67
CA THR A 87 -3.75 1.45 11.63
C THR A 87 -2.75 0.30 11.90
N PHE A 88 -2.75 -0.27 13.10
CA PHE A 88 -1.83 -1.28 13.60
C PHE A 88 -2.11 -2.71 13.09
N ASP A 89 -3.36 -3.06 12.77
CA ASP A 89 -3.72 -4.45 12.40
C ASP A 89 -3.36 -4.82 10.94
N PHE A 90 -3.07 -3.83 10.10
CA PHE A 90 -2.68 -4.07 8.71
C PHE A 90 -1.33 -4.78 8.58
N LEU A 91 -0.35 -4.47 9.43
CA LEU A 91 0.97 -5.11 9.41
C LEU A 91 0.92 -6.59 9.85
N LYS A 92 -0.01 -6.94 10.75
CA LYS A 92 -0.32 -8.35 11.07
C LYS A 92 -0.96 -9.05 9.88
N SER A 93 -1.92 -8.39 9.23
CA SER A 93 -2.61 -8.94 8.07
C SER A 93 -1.68 -9.11 6.86
N LEU A 94 -0.70 -8.23 6.65
CA LEU A 94 0.36 -8.39 5.63
C LEU A 94 1.29 -9.56 5.91
N ARG A 95 1.66 -9.76 7.19
CA ARG A 95 2.45 -10.92 7.61
C ARG A 95 1.69 -12.24 7.40
N LEU A 96 0.37 -12.23 7.57
CA LEU A 96 -0.51 -13.36 7.25
C LEU A 96 -0.75 -13.52 5.74
N LEU A 97 -0.76 -12.42 4.98
CA LEU A 97 -0.85 -12.43 3.52
C LEU A 97 0.38 -13.12 2.93
N ASP A 98 1.58 -12.83 3.44
CA ASP A 98 2.82 -13.51 3.04
C ASP A 98 2.76 -15.03 3.28
N LEU A 99 2.28 -15.44 4.46
CA LEU A 99 2.13 -16.84 4.85
C LEU A 99 1.12 -17.60 3.97
N ARG A 100 0.11 -16.91 3.43
CA ARG A 100 -0.92 -17.50 2.54
C ARG A 100 -0.59 -17.37 1.05
N LEU A 101 0.18 -16.37 0.63
CA LEU A 101 0.76 -16.30 -0.72
C LEU A 101 1.69 -17.50 -0.94
N HIS A 102 2.41 -17.93 0.11
CA HIS A 102 3.18 -19.17 0.12
C HIS A 102 2.31 -20.43 -0.09
N GLN A 103 1.14 -20.52 0.55
CA GLN A 103 0.21 -21.65 0.39
C GLN A 103 -0.46 -21.73 -0.99
N ARG A 104 -0.47 -20.63 -1.76
CA ARG A 104 -1.00 -20.59 -3.14
C ARG A 104 0.08 -20.72 -4.22
N GLY A 105 1.29 -21.13 -3.87
CA GLY A 105 2.36 -21.43 -4.84
C GLY A 105 3.03 -20.20 -5.44
N ILE A 106 2.88 -19.02 -4.82
CA ILE A 106 3.60 -17.81 -5.22
C ILE A 106 4.96 -17.84 -4.51
N ALA A 107 6.03 -18.01 -5.30
CA ALA A 107 7.36 -18.39 -4.80
C ALA A 107 7.93 -17.42 -3.74
N PRO A 108 8.54 -17.94 -2.65
CA PRO A 108 8.95 -17.19 -1.44
C PRO A 108 10.21 -16.31 -1.60
N GLN A 109 10.81 -16.23 -2.79
CA GLN A 109 12.03 -15.44 -3.03
C GLN A 109 11.78 -13.93 -3.18
N ALA A 110 10.68 -13.42 -2.60
CA ALA A 110 10.23 -12.04 -2.77
C ALA A 110 10.17 -11.21 -1.50
N LEU A 111 10.07 -11.85 -0.33
CA LEU A 111 9.74 -11.17 0.92
C LEU A 111 10.87 -11.23 1.96
N ALA A 112 12.12 -11.30 1.49
CA ALA A 112 13.28 -10.92 2.30
C ALA A 112 13.49 -9.40 2.34
N ILE A 113 12.46 -8.60 2.03
CA ILE A 113 12.42 -7.20 2.46
C ILE A 113 11.84 -7.25 3.86
N SER A 114 12.70 -7.59 4.83
CA SER A 114 12.47 -7.31 6.23
C SER A 114 11.81 -5.95 6.33
N VAL A 115 10.70 -5.89 7.05
CA VAL A 115 10.10 -4.67 7.55
C VAL A 115 11.12 -4.06 8.53
N THR A 116 12.17 -3.49 7.96
CA THR A 116 13.12 -2.60 8.58
C THR A 116 12.94 -1.31 7.81
N PHE A 117 11.98 -0.50 8.25
CA PHE A 117 11.99 0.92 7.99
C PHE A 117 13.07 1.57 8.85
#